data_AF-X1L5M6-F1
#
_entry.id   AF-X1L5M6-F1
#
_cell.length_a   1.000
_cell.length_b   1.000
_cell.length_c   1.000
_cell.angle_alpha   90.00
_cell.angle_beta   90.00
_cell.angle_gamma   90.00
#
_symmetry.space_group_name_H-M   'P 1'
#
loop_
_entity.id
_entity.type
_entity.pdbx_description
1 polymer ?
#
loop_
_entity_poly.entity_id
_entity_poly.type
_entity_poly.pdbx_seq_one_letter_code
_entity_poly.pdbx_strand_id
1 'polypeptide(L)'
;HFSRKKEILVPVIDKDKCINHLGCSKCFQVCTGKGIKLRSISKELYSESGNFDYYAGYYLKLYASHSNDKNIRFHSASGGVVSQFLIYLLKNHLIDGA
;
A
#
# COMPACT_ATOMS: atom_id res chain seq x y z
N HIS A 1 -11.94 -7.84 6.89
CA HIS A 1 -13.41 -7.72 6.74
C HIS A 1 -13.79 -6.32 7.19
N PHE A 2 -14.56 -5.61 6.37
CA PHE A 2 -14.96 -4.23 6.68
C PHE A 2 -16.19 -4.26 7.58
N SER A 3 -16.11 -3.66 8.77
CA SER A 3 -17.29 -3.53 9.63
C SER A 3 -18.16 -2.39 9.11
N ARG A 4 -19.23 -2.72 8.37
CA ARG A 4 -20.17 -1.75 7.79
C ARG A 4 -20.79 -0.79 8.83
N LYS A 5 -20.85 -1.17 10.11
CA LYS A 5 -21.43 -0.34 11.18
C LYS A 5 -20.51 0.78 11.69
N LYS A 6 -19.20 0.76 11.40
CA LYS A 6 -18.24 1.73 11.99
C LYS A 6 -17.22 2.35 11.01
N GLU A 7 -17.31 2.01 9.71
CA GLU A 7 -16.34 2.41 8.67
C GLU A 7 -14.86 2.06 8.95
N ILE A 8 -14.60 1.22 9.96
CA ILE A 8 -13.26 0.82 10.35
C ILE A 8 -12.88 -0.51 9.70
N LEU A 9 -11.62 -0.59 9.27
CA LEU A 9 -11.01 -1.84 8.88
C LEU A 9 -10.69 -2.69 10.12
N VAL A 10 -11.19 -3.93 10.09
CA VAL A 10 -10.92 -4.92 11.13
C VAL A 10 -10.26 -6.13 10.46
N PRO A 11 -9.04 -6.50 10.90
CA PRO A 11 -8.37 -7.68 10.36
C PRO A 11 -9.20 -8.93 10.67
N VAL A 12 -9.28 -9.84 9.71
CA VAL A 12 -9.87 -11.16 9.92
C VAL A 12 -8.74 -12.12 10.19
N ILE A 13 -8.84 -12.83 11.30
CA ILE A 13 -7.89 -13.87 11.66
C ILE A 13 -8.56 -15.20 11.34
N ASP A 14 -7.93 -15.94 10.43
CA ASP A 14 -8.25 -17.33 10.16
C ASP A 14 -7.79 -18.16 11.36
N LYS A 15 -8.74 -18.69 12.13
CA LYS A 15 -8.44 -19.40 13.39
C LYS A 15 -7.73 -20.72 13.15
N ASP A 16 -7.93 -21.35 11.99
CA ASP A 16 -7.34 -22.66 11.66
C ASP A 16 -5.86 -22.51 11.28
N LYS A 17 -5.50 -21.36 10.69
CA LYS A 17 -4.10 -21.02 10.35
C LYS A 17 -3.37 -20.27 11.46
N CYS A 18 -4.11 -19.69 12.40
CA CYS A 18 -3.52 -18.82 13.41
C CYS A 18 -2.95 -19.63 14.59
N ILE A 19 -1.64 -19.49 14.78
CA ILE A 19 -0.93 -20.07 15.93
C ILE A 19 -1.00 -19.20 17.19
N ASN A 20 -2.02 -18.34 17.34
CA ASN A 20 -2.18 -17.52 18.55
C ASN A 20 -2.41 -18.38 19.81
N HIS A 21 -2.93 -19.60 19.66
CA HIS A 21 -3.00 -20.58 20.74
C HIS A 21 -1.61 -21.00 21.28
N LEU A 22 -0.55 -20.83 20.48
CA LEU A 22 0.86 -20.97 20.88
C LEU A 22 1.49 -19.64 21.33
N GLY A 23 0.69 -18.58 21.53
CA GLY A 23 1.13 -17.27 22.01
C GLY A 23 1.47 -16.23 20.93
N CYS A 24 1.18 -16.48 19.64
CA CYS A 24 1.49 -15.54 18.56
C CYS A 24 0.41 -14.45 18.34
N SER A 25 0.77 -13.17 18.53
CA SER A 25 -0.14 -12.03 18.27
C SER A 25 0.39 -11.03 17.22
N LYS A 26 1.54 -11.30 16.60
CA LYS A 26 2.31 -10.33 15.81
C LYS A 26 1.49 -9.69 14.68
N CYS A 27 0.83 -10.50 13.84
CA CYS A 27 0.07 -9.99 12.69
C CYS A 27 -1.05 -9.02 13.10
N PHE A 28 -1.70 -9.26 14.24
CA PHE A 28 -2.75 -8.38 14.76
C PHE A 28 -2.18 -7.10 15.38
N GLN A 29 -1.04 -7.18 16.05
CA GLN A 29 -0.37 -6.03 16.68
C GLN A 29 0.23 -5.08 15.64
N VAL A 30 0.85 -5.60 14.57
CA VAL A 30 1.51 -4.79 13.53
C VAL A 30 0.58 -4.36 12.40
N CYS A 31 -0.71 -4.75 12.44
CA CYS A 31 -1.65 -4.44 11.37
C CYS A 31 -1.94 -2.93 11.31
N THR A 32 -1.36 -2.25 10.33
CA THR A 32 -1.55 -0.81 10.08
C THR A 32 -3.00 -0.47 9.72
N GLY A 33 -3.75 -1.43 9.17
CA GLY A 33 -5.17 -1.26 8.84
C GLY A 33 -6.11 -1.41 10.04
N LYS A 34 -5.64 -1.85 11.21
CA LYS A 34 -6.51 -2.10 12.36
C LYS A 34 -7.06 -0.78 12.91
N GLY A 35 -8.38 -0.61 12.85
CA GLY A 35 -9.07 0.56 13.42
C GLY A 35 -9.03 1.82 12.55
N ILE A 36 -8.42 1.75 11.37
CA ILE A 36 -8.34 2.90 10.46
C ILE A 36 -9.66 3.09 9.69
N LYS A 37 -10.11 4.34 9.57
CA LYS A 37 -11.25 4.75 8.73
C LYS A 37 -10.77 5.13 7.33
N LEU A 38 -10.19 4.17 6.61
CA LEU A 38 -9.46 4.42 5.36
C LEU A 38 -10.30 5.19 4.34
N ARG A 39 -11.58 4.84 4.19
CA ARG A 39 -12.49 5.48 3.23
C ARG A 39 -12.73 6.95 3.57
N SER A 40 -13.00 7.26 4.84
CA SER A 40 -13.31 8.61 5.30
C SER A 40 -12.07 9.50 5.19
N ILE A 41 -10.89 9.00 5.62
CA ILE A 41 -9.60 9.71 5.50
C ILE A 41 -9.26 9.97 4.04
N SER A 42 -9.38 8.95 3.17
CA SER A 42 -9.09 9.10 1.75
C SER A 42 -10.04 10.09 1.07
N LYS A 43 -11.31 10.14 1.49
CA LYS A 43 -12.27 11.12 0.99
C LYS A 43 -11.89 12.53 1.44
N GLU A 44 -11.63 12.73 2.72
CA GLU A 44 -11.24 14.03 3.28
C GLU A 44 -10.00 14.61 2.58
N LEU A 45 -8.98 13.78 2.34
CA LEU A 45 -7.73 14.24 1.74
C LEU A 45 -7.81 14.49 0.23
N TYR A 46 -8.66 13.74 -0.50
CA TYR A 46 -8.53 13.64 -1.95
C TYR A 46 -9.84 13.78 -2.74
N SER A 47 -10.98 14.03 -2.10
CA SER A 47 -12.26 14.11 -2.83
C SER A 47 -12.40 15.29 -3.78
N GLU A 48 -11.65 16.38 -3.55
CA GLU A 48 -11.72 17.58 -4.39
C GLU A 48 -10.81 17.52 -5.61
N SER A 49 -9.76 16.71 -5.55
CA SER A 49 -8.68 16.68 -6.56
C SER A 49 -8.46 15.32 -7.21
N GLY A 50 -9.11 14.26 -6.74
CA GLY A 50 -8.92 12.88 -7.18
C GLY A 50 -10.15 12.28 -7.88
N ASN A 51 -9.89 11.39 -8.83
CA ASN A 51 -10.87 10.46 -9.36
C ASN A 51 -11.09 9.32 -8.36
N PHE A 52 -12.27 8.71 -8.34
CA PHE A 52 -12.55 7.57 -7.46
C PHE A 52 -12.82 6.31 -8.27
N ASP A 53 -12.05 5.25 -7.98
CA ASP A 53 -12.35 3.89 -8.42
C ASP A 53 -12.69 3.02 -7.20
N TYR A 54 -13.64 2.09 -7.37
CA TYR A 54 -14.10 1.24 -6.26
C TYR A 54 -13.00 0.33 -5.71
N TYR A 55 -12.11 -0.17 -6.57
CA TYR A 55 -11.04 -1.09 -6.18
C TYR A 55 -9.75 -0.36 -5.80
N ALA A 56 -9.42 0.75 -6.46
CA ALA A 56 -8.19 1.50 -6.24
C ALA A 56 -8.33 2.67 -5.23
N GLY A 57 -9.55 3.11 -4.92
CA GLY A 57 -9.80 4.28 -4.09
C GLY A 57 -9.64 5.60 -4.85
N TYR A 58 -9.30 6.69 -4.13
CA TYR A 58 -9.03 7.98 -4.76
C TYR A 58 -7.64 8.00 -5.42
N TYR A 59 -7.55 8.46 -6.66
CA TYR A 59 -6.32 8.57 -7.43
C TYR A 59 -6.29 9.81 -8.31
N LEU A 60 -5.10 10.34 -8.58
CA LEU A 60 -4.93 11.47 -9.50
C LEU A 60 -4.82 10.98 -10.95
N LYS A 61 -3.88 10.07 -11.23
CA LYS A 61 -3.62 9.49 -12.55
C LYS A 61 -3.09 8.06 -12.40
N LEU A 62 -3.36 7.20 -13.38
CA LEU A 62 -2.88 5.81 -13.43
C LEU A 62 -2.03 5.62 -14.68
N TYR A 63 -0.91 4.90 -14.52
CA TYR A 63 0.05 4.63 -15.59
C TYR A 63 0.53 3.18 -15.52
N ALA A 64 0.73 2.57 -16.67
CA ALA A 64 1.44 1.30 -16.79
C ALA A 64 2.83 1.58 -17.39
N SER A 65 3.89 1.22 -16.68
CA SER A 65 5.27 1.50 -17.07
C SER A 65 6.23 0.39 -16.63
N HIS A 66 7.46 0.46 -17.14
CA HIS A 66 8.57 -0.41 -16.77
C HIS A 66 9.89 0.35 -16.97
N SER A 67 10.99 -0.14 -16.40
CA SER A 67 12.31 0.47 -16.59
C SER A 67 12.82 0.26 -18.02
N ASN A 68 13.38 1.34 -18.60
CA ASN A 68 14.10 1.27 -19.88
C ASN A 68 15.46 0.58 -19.73
N ASP A 69 16.00 0.47 -18.51
CA ASP A 69 17.16 -0.36 -18.21
C ASP A 69 16.75 -1.82 -18.17
N LYS A 70 17.28 -2.62 -19.12
CA LYS A 70 16.95 -4.04 -19.24
C LYS A 70 17.35 -4.85 -18.01
N ASN A 71 18.50 -4.57 -17.41
CA ASN A 71 18.95 -5.31 -16.23
C ASN A 71 18.00 -5.06 -15.06
N ILE A 72 17.64 -3.80 -14.80
CA ILE A 72 16.69 -3.45 -13.75
C ILE A 72 15.31 -4.04 -14.07
N ARG A 73 14.82 -3.92 -15.31
CA ARG A 73 13.51 -4.43 -15.70
C ARG A 73 13.35 -5.93 -15.44
N PHE A 74 14.34 -6.73 -15.82
CA PHE A 74 14.25 -8.20 -15.76
C PHE A 74 14.59 -8.79 -14.39
N HIS A 75 15.35 -8.07 -13.55
CA HIS A 75 15.79 -8.59 -12.24
C HIS A 75 15.12 -7.88 -11.04
N SER A 76 14.18 -6.96 -11.27
CA SER A 76 13.42 -6.28 -10.21
C SER A 76 11.95 -6.66 -10.20
N ALA A 77 11.32 -6.54 -9.04
CA ALA A 77 9.86 -6.57 -8.93
C ALA A 77 9.22 -5.39 -9.70
N SER A 78 7.97 -5.56 -10.13
CA SER A 78 7.17 -4.50 -10.77
C SER A 78 7.81 -3.88 -12.02
N GLY A 79 8.58 -4.66 -12.78
CA GLY A 79 9.27 -4.18 -13.99
C GLY A 79 10.31 -3.10 -13.73
N GLY A 80 10.80 -2.94 -12.49
CA GLY A 80 11.88 -2.04 -12.15
C GLY A 80 11.48 -0.57 -11.91
N VAL A 81 10.19 -0.25 -11.90
CA VAL A 81 9.71 1.14 -11.78
C VAL A 81 10.18 1.79 -10.47
N VAL A 82 9.99 1.10 -9.34
CA VAL A 82 10.39 1.62 -8.01
C VAL A 82 11.90 1.80 -7.94
N SER A 83 12.67 0.80 -8.33
CA SER A 83 14.14 0.86 -8.32
C SER A 83 14.66 2.00 -9.19
N GLN A 84 14.13 2.16 -10.40
CA GLN A 84 14.55 3.23 -11.31
C GLN A 84 14.21 4.62 -10.74
N PHE A 85 13.06 4.76 -10.09
CA PHE A 85 12.64 6.01 -9.45
C PHE A 85 13.54 6.36 -8.26
N LEU A 86 13.84 5.41 -7.39
CA LEU A 86 14.75 5.62 -6.25
C LEU A 86 16.16 5.98 -6.69
N ILE A 87 16.70 5.29 -7.71
CA ILE A 87 18.00 5.62 -8.31
C ILE A 87 18.01 7.07 -8.81
N TYR A 88 16.93 7.50 -9.45
CA TYR A 88 16.80 8.88 -9.90
C TYR A 88 16.82 9.86 -8.71
N LEU A 89 16.04 9.61 -7.67
CA LEU A 89 15.97 10.52 -6.50
C LEU A 89 17.34 10.63 -5.79
N LEU A 90 18.03 9.50 -5.60
CA LEU A 90 19.36 9.47 -4.97
C LEU A 90 20.42 10.19 -5.82
N LYS A 91 20.46 9.93 -7.13
CA LYS A 91 21.43 10.56 -8.04
C LYS A 91 21.23 12.08 -8.16
N ASN A 92 20.00 12.56 -7.98
CA ASN A 92 19.67 13.98 -8.03
C ASN A 92 19.67 14.64 -6.65
N HIS A 93 20.13 13.94 -5.60
CA HIS A 93 20.16 14.46 -4.22
C HIS A 93 18.80 15.01 -3.73
N LEU A 94 17.71 14.37 -4.16
CA LEU A 94 16.36 14.69 -3.71
C LEU A 94 16.01 13.95 -2.40
N ILE A 95 16.74 12.89 -2.09
CA ILE A 95 16.71 12.13 -0.83
C ILE A 95 18.13 11.68 -0.48
N ASP A 96 18.37 11.42 0.81
CA ASP A 96 19.67 10.94 1.31
C ASP A 96 19.76 9.40 1.37
N GLY A 97 18.62 8.70 1.37
CA GLY A 97 18.55 7.24 1.48
C GLY A 97 17.16 6.68 1.18
N ALA A 98 17.09 5.38 0.85
CA ALA A 98 15.87 4.66 0.50
C ALA A 98 15.90 3.20 1.00
#